data_AF-A0A925MD54-F1
#
_entry.id   AF-A0A925MD54-F1
#
_cell.length_a   1.000
_cell.length_b   1.000
_cell.length_c   1.000
_cell.angle_alpha   90.00
_cell.angle_beta   90.00
_cell.angle_gamma   90.00
#
_symmetry.space_group_name_H-M   'P 1'
#
loop_
_entity.id
_entity.type
_entity.pdbx_description
1 polymer ?
#
loop_
_entity_poly.entity_id
_entity_poly.type
_entity_poly.pdbx_seq_one_letter_code
_entity_poly.pdbx_strand_id
1 'polypeptide(L)'
;MAGRASIVGAAATHVGKVRDHNEDAHFIDPEGGIFIVCDGMGGHAAGEIASALAVQTIRSQWSGNAMETIADRWLAKGTPEAR
;
A
#
# COMPACT_ATOMS: atom_id res chain seq x y z
N MET A 1 -27.26 -16.96 1.11
CA MET A 1 -26.37 -15.99 0.47
C MET A 1 -25.36 -15.51 1.50
N ALA A 2 -24.06 -15.74 1.29
CA ALA A 2 -23.04 -15.16 2.17
C ALA A 2 -22.90 -13.66 1.80
N GLY A 3 -23.07 -12.77 2.77
CA GLY A 3 -22.85 -11.34 2.57
C GLY A 3 -21.39 -11.07 2.23
N ARG A 4 -21.12 -10.32 1.17
CA ARG A 4 -19.76 -9.94 0.78
C ARG A 4 -19.31 -8.79 1.68
N ALA A 5 -18.22 -8.98 2.42
CA ALA A 5 -17.64 -7.92 3.22
C ALA A 5 -17.06 -6.82 2.31
N SER A 6 -17.27 -5.55 2.67
CA SER A 6 -16.69 -4.39 2.00
C SER A 6 -15.54 -3.83 2.84
N ILE A 7 -14.43 -3.46 2.18
CA ILE A 7 -13.32 -2.76 2.83
C ILE A 7 -13.56 -1.25 2.69
N VAL A 8 -13.45 -0.51 3.78
CA VAL A 8 -13.45 0.96 3.79
C VAL A 8 -12.06 1.42 4.22
N GLY A 9 -11.47 2.36 3.49
CA GLY A 9 -10.12 2.84 3.74
C GLY A 9 -10.01 4.36 3.60
N ALA A 10 -9.10 4.93 4.37
CA ALA A 10 -8.70 6.33 4.28
C ALA A 10 -7.18 6.42 4.45
N ALA A 11 -6.58 7.47 3.91
CA ALA A 11 -5.16 7.73 4.05
C ALA A 11 -4.92 9.21 4.31
N ALA A 12 -3.89 9.49 5.10
CA ALA A 12 -3.43 10.82 5.42
C ALA A 12 -1.93 10.76 5.68
N THR A 13 -1.23 11.86 5.42
CA THR A 13 0.21 11.98 5.71
C THR A 13 0.51 13.41 6.16
N HIS A 14 1.61 13.58 6.89
CA HIS A 14 2.03 14.86 7.46
C HIS A 14 3.55 14.88 7.61
N VAL A 15 4.20 15.98 7.24
CA VAL A 15 5.67 16.14 7.28
C VAL A 15 6.30 15.96 8.67
N GLY A 16 5.53 16.30 9.71
CA GLY A 16 5.95 16.29 11.10
C GLY A 16 6.36 17.67 11.56
N LYS A 17 7.14 17.75 12.64
CA LYS A 17 7.61 19.03 13.23
C LYS A 17 9.10 19.30 13.04
N VAL A 18 9.83 18.34 12.45
CA VAL A 18 11.30 18.33 12.43
C VAL A 18 11.86 18.36 11.01
N ARG A 19 11.22 17.69 10.06
CA ARG A 19 11.64 17.69 8.65
C ARG A 19 11.06 18.87 7.90
N ASP A 20 11.79 19.33 6.88
CA ASP A 20 11.36 20.42 6.00
C ASP A 20 10.42 19.92 4.89
N HIS A 21 10.55 18.65 4.50
CA HIS A 21 9.75 18.02 3.47
C HIS A 21 9.31 16.62 3.89
N ASN A 22 8.17 16.19 3.34
CA ASN A 22 7.61 14.87 3.57
C ASN A 22 8.13 13.91 2.49
N GLU A 23 8.78 12.83 2.91
CA GLU A 23 9.29 11.79 2.01
C GLU A 23 8.37 10.56 1.97
N ASP A 24 7.23 10.62 2.65
CA ASP A 24 6.20 9.59 2.62
C ASP A 24 5.31 9.73 1.36
N ALA A 25 5.01 8.60 0.73
CA ALA A 25 3.99 8.49 -0.31
C ALA A 25 3.04 7.32 -0.01
N HIS A 26 1.77 7.45 -0.39
CA HIS A 26 0.78 6.39 -0.19
C HIS A 26 -0.22 6.31 -1.36
N PHE A 27 -0.88 5.16 -1.47
CA PHE A 27 -2.01 4.92 -2.36
C PHE A 27 -2.96 3.91 -1.70
N ILE A 28 -4.25 4.14 -1.83
CA ILE A 28 -5.27 3.21 -1.35
C ILE A 28 -6.30 2.95 -2.45
N ASP A 29 -6.69 1.69 -2.58
CA ASP A 29 -7.81 1.24 -3.39
C ASP A 29 -8.53 0.13 -2.62
N PRO A 30 -9.49 0.50 -1.75
CA PRO A 30 -10.26 -0.47 -0.95
C PRO A 30 -11.07 -1.45 -1.80
N GLU A 31 -11.52 -1.03 -2.99
CA GLU A 31 -12.27 -1.90 -3.91
C GLU A 31 -11.35 -2.94 -4.55
N GLY A 32 -10.15 -2.52 -4.95
CA GLY A 32 -9.09 -3.38 -5.44
C GLY A 32 -8.31 -4.12 -4.35
N GLY A 33 -8.62 -3.91 -3.07
CA GLY A 33 -7.99 -4.62 -1.94
C GLY A 33 -6.52 -4.29 -1.71
N ILE A 34 -6.04 -3.12 -2.15
CA ILE A 34 -4.62 -2.72 -2.03
C ILE A 34 -4.45 -1.42 -1.24
N PHE A 35 -3.44 -1.43 -0.37
CA PHE A 35 -3.01 -0.30 0.44
C PHE A 35 -1.48 -0.24 0.38
N ILE A 36 -0.93 0.93 0.05
CA ILE A 36 0.51 1.14 -0.16
C ILE A 36 0.95 2.32 0.70
N VAL A 37 2.05 2.13 1.43
CA VAL A 37 2.79 3.20 2.11
C VAL A 37 4.26 3.00 1.78
N CYS A 38 4.94 4.07 1.38
CA CYS A 38 6.36 4.09 1.06
C CYS A 38 7.02 5.25 1.79
N ASP A 39 8.06 4.97 2.58
CA ASP A 39 8.91 5.95 3.27
C ASP A 39 10.20 6.13 2.47
N GLY A 40 10.45 7.35 2.01
CA GLY A 40 11.70 7.71 1.35
C GLY A 40 12.83 7.85 2.36
N MET A 41 13.95 7.14 2.15
CA MET A 41 15.09 7.22 3.07
C MET A 41 15.71 8.63 3.10
N GLY A 42 15.41 9.39 4.16
CA GLY A 42 15.95 10.73 4.35
C GLY A 42 17.48 10.78 4.47
N GLY A 43 18.06 11.86 3.96
CA GLY A 43 19.51 12.08 3.94
C GLY A 43 20.21 11.63 2.65
N HIS A 44 19.51 10.90 1.77
CA HIS A 44 19.90 10.73 0.37
C HIS A 44 19.15 11.75 -0.50
N ALA A 45 19.76 12.21 -1.61
CA ALA A 45 19.08 13.13 -2.51
C ALA A 45 17.79 12.48 -3.05
N ALA A 46 16.66 13.18 -2.92
CA ALA A 46 15.37 12.86 -3.52
C ALA A 46 14.60 11.64 -2.94
N GLY A 47 14.55 11.51 -1.60
CA GLY A 47 13.74 10.50 -0.92
C GLY A 47 12.25 10.53 -1.30
N GLU A 48 11.71 11.73 -1.51
CA GLU A 48 10.34 11.98 -1.98
C GLU A 48 10.10 11.47 -3.41
N ILE A 49 11.12 11.50 -4.27
CA ILE A 49 11.03 10.95 -5.62
C ILE A 49 11.03 9.42 -5.56
N ALA A 50 11.90 8.84 -4.71
CA ALA A 50 11.98 7.40 -4.55
C ALA A 50 10.67 6.79 -4.03
N SER A 51 10.07 7.37 -2.99
CA SER A 51 8.80 6.90 -2.43
C SER A 51 7.63 7.07 -3.41
N ALA A 52 7.56 8.20 -4.12
CA ALA A 52 6.56 8.42 -5.16
C ALA A 52 6.68 7.41 -6.31
N LEU A 53 7.91 7.14 -6.77
CA LEU A 53 8.18 6.16 -7.83
C LEU A 53 7.79 4.74 -7.41
N ALA A 54 8.04 4.36 -6.16
CA ALA A 54 7.64 3.07 -5.62
C ALA A 54 6.11 2.89 -5.67
N VAL A 55 5.35 3.88 -5.17
CA VAL A 55 3.88 3.87 -5.22
C VAL A 55 3.37 3.76 -6.66
N GLN A 56 3.89 4.58 -7.58
CA GLN A 56 3.47 4.57 -8.99
C GLN A 56 3.75 3.23 -9.66
N THR A 57 4.93 2.65 -9.40
CA THR A 57 5.32 1.36 -9.97
C THR A 57 4.41 0.25 -9.48
N ILE A 58 4.19 0.14 -8.16
CA ILE A 58 3.32 -0.88 -7.58
C ILE A 58 1.88 -0.73 -8.10
N ARG A 59 1.35 0.50 -8.14
CA ARG A 59 0.02 0.79 -8.69
C ARG A 59 -0.10 0.34 -10.14
N SER A 60 0.88 0.64 -10.99
CA SER A 60 0.86 0.25 -12.40
C SER A 60 0.83 -1.26 -12.61
N GLN A 61 1.58 -2.01 -11.80
CA GLN A 61 1.61 -3.48 -11.86
C GLN A 61 0.31 -4.09 -11.32
N TRP A 62 -0.26 -3.51 -10.26
CA TRP A 62 -1.54 -3.95 -9.69
C TRP A 62 -2.71 -3.79 -10.67
N SER A 63 -2.72 -2.69 -11.41
CA SER A 63 -3.78 -2.39 -12.40
C SER A 63 -3.74 -3.31 -13.63
N GLY A 64 -2.63 -4.02 -13.85
CA GLY A 64 -2.32 -4.71 -15.11
C GLY A 64 -2.55 -6.22 -15.12
N ASN A 65 -2.74 -6.86 -13.97
CA ASN A 65 -3.02 -8.30 -13.89
C ASN A 65 -3.87 -8.58 -12.65
N ALA A 66 -4.95 -9.35 -12.81
CA ALA A 66 -5.62 -10.00 -11.68
C ALA A 66 -4.65 -11.05 -11.09
N MET A 67 -3.67 -10.57 -10.31
CA MET A 67 -2.80 -11.43 -9.52
C MET A 67 -3.61 -11.93 -8.34
N GLU A 68 -3.59 -13.24 -8.09
CA GLU A 68 -4.14 -13.83 -6.86
C GLU A 68 -3.61 -13.03 -5.67
N THR A 69 -4.50 -12.32 -4.97
CA THR A 69 -4.05 -11.45 -3.91
C THR A 69 -3.56 -12.30 -2.75
N ILE A 70 -2.68 -11.74 -1.92
CA ILE A 70 -2.34 -12.37 -0.64
C ILE A 70 -3.64 -12.62 0.14
N ALA A 71 -4.59 -11.68 0.16
CA ALA A 71 -5.89 -11.88 0.79
C ALA A 71 -6.68 -13.08 0.22
N ASP A 72 -6.71 -13.27 -1.10
CA ASP A 72 -7.37 -14.42 -1.75
C ASP A 72 -6.71 -15.74 -1.33
N ARG A 73 -5.37 -15.77 -1.28
CA ARG A 73 -4.61 -16.93 -0.80
C ARG A 73 -4.84 -17.22 0.68
N TRP A 74 -4.97 -16.17 1.50
CA TRP A 74 -5.25 -16.26 2.93
C TRP A 74 -6.67 -16.78 3.19
N LEU A 75 -7.67 -16.23 2.50
CA LEU A 75 -9.06 -16.68 2.56
C LEU A 75 -9.22 -18.11 2.07
N ALA A 76 -8.43 -18.53 1.07
CA ALA A 76 -8.48 -19.87 0.51
C ALA A 76 -7.78 -20.95 1.37
N LYS A 77 -6.70 -20.62 2.10
CA LYS A 77 -5.83 -21.62 2.74
C LYS A 77 -5.80 -21.59 4.28
N GLY A 78 -6.21 -20.49 4.92
CA GLY A 78 -6.02 -20.29 6.36
C GLY A 78 -4.53 -20.20 6.76
N THR A 79 -4.25 -19.63 7.94
CA THR A 79 -2.88 -19.39 8.45
C THR A 79 -2.06 -20.68 8.62
N PRO A 80 -0.88 -20.82 7.98
CA PRO A 80 0.05 -21.92 8.27
C PRO A 80 0.82 -21.76 9.58
N GLU A 81 0.89 -20.56 10.20
CA GLU A 81 1.72 -20.32 11.39
C GLU A 81 0.97 -20.11 12.71
N ALA A 82 -0.26 -20.62 12.86
CA ALA A 82 -0.86 -20.78 14.20
C ALA A 82 -0.33 -22.05 14.90
N ARG A 83 0.98 -22.08 15.18
CA ARG A 83 1.64 -22.96 16.16
C ARG A 83 2.79 -22.23 16.81
#